data_AF-A0AAV7GTQ2-F1
#
_entry.id   AF-A0AAV7GTQ2-F1
#
_cell.length_a   1.000
_cell.length_b   1.000
_cell.length_c   1.000
_cell.angle_alpha   90.00
_cell.angle_beta   90.00
_cell.angle_gamma   90.00
#
_symmetry.space_group_name_H-M   'P 1'
#
loop_
_entity.id
_entity.type
_entity.pdbx_description
1 polymer ?
#
loop_
_entity_poly.entity_id
_entity_poly.type
_entity_poly.pdbx_seq_one_letter_code
_entity_poly.pdbx_strand_id
1 'polypeptide(L)'
;MATSRPDTLDPTLLRPGRLDHKVEFGLPDLESRTQIFKIHTRTMNCERDIPFELLARLCPNSTGSIIRSVCTEAGMFSIRARRKRVVTEKDFLDAI
;
A
#
# COMPACT_ATOMS: atom_id res chain seq x y z
N MET A 1 -17.54 10.49 -7.73
CA MET A 1 -17.58 9.27 -8.57
C MET A 1 -16.17 8.71 -8.64
N ALA A 2 -16.00 7.40 -8.57
CA ALA A 2 -14.71 6.74 -8.78
C ALA A 2 -14.83 5.81 -10.00
N THR A 3 -13.89 5.88 -10.94
CA THR A 3 -13.82 4.98 -12.10
C THR A 3 -12.37 4.62 -12.37
N SER A 4 -12.12 3.38 -12.75
CA SER A 4 -10.83 2.93 -13.30
C SER A 4 -10.75 3.10 -14.82
N ARG A 5 -11.87 3.41 -15.48
CA ARG A 5 -12.01 3.51 -16.94
C ARG A 5 -12.73 4.81 -17.31
N PRO A 6 -12.04 5.96 -17.26
CA PRO A 6 -12.65 7.26 -17.59
C PRO A 6 -13.07 7.36 -19.07
N ASP A 7 -12.46 6.56 -19.94
CA ASP A 7 -12.74 6.39 -21.36
C ASP A 7 -14.13 5.81 -21.67
N THR A 8 -14.69 5.01 -20.75
CA THR A 8 -16.04 4.43 -20.91
C THR A 8 -17.18 5.34 -20.42
N LEU A 9 -16.86 6.50 -19.86
CA LEU A 9 -17.87 7.44 -19.36
C LEU A 9 -18.59 8.15 -20.51
N ASP A 10 -19.89 8.35 -20.33
CA ASP A 10 -20.68 9.17 -21.25
C ASP A 10 -20.08 10.60 -21.34
N PRO A 11 -19.72 11.09 -22.54
CA PRO A 11 -19.24 12.45 -22.76
C PRO A 11 -20.16 13.53 -22.21
N THR A 12 -21.47 13.27 -22.09
CA THR A 12 -22.39 14.25 -21.51
C THR A 12 -22.11 14.52 -20.02
N LEU A 13 -21.59 13.54 -19.27
CA LEU A 13 -21.24 13.70 -17.85
C LEU A 13 -19.96 14.51 -17.66
N LEU A 14 -19.08 14.56 -18.66
CA LEU A 14 -17.81 15.28 -18.62
C LEU A 14 -17.95 16.78 -18.90
N ARG A 15 -19.16 17.25 -19.23
CA ARG A 15 -19.44 18.67 -19.48
C ARG A 15 -19.38 19.46 -18.17
N PRO A 16 -18.92 20.73 -18.22
CA PRO A 16 -18.97 21.63 -17.07
C PRO A 16 -20.39 21.74 -16.49
N GLY A 17 -20.51 21.74 -15.16
CA GLY A 17 -21.76 21.76 -14.39
C GLY A 17 -22.27 20.38 -13.93
N ARG A 18 -21.48 19.31 -14.10
CA ARG A 18 -21.82 17.94 -13.66
C ARG A 18 -20.69 17.29 -12.88
N LEU A 19 -19.58 16.99 -13.57
CA LEU A 19 -18.34 16.49 -12.98
C LEU A 19 -17.26 17.57 -13.15
N ASP A 20 -17.31 18.58 -12.28
CA ASP A 20 -16.47 19.77 -12.41
C ASP A 20 -15.00 19.52 -12.07
N HIS A 21 -14.74 18.63 -11.10
CA HIS A 21 -13.39 18.31 -10.66
C HIS A 21 -13.01 16.88 -11.07
N LYS A 22 -11.87 16.78 -11.75
CA LYS A 22 -11.22 15.52 -12.09
C LYS A 22 -9.93 15.45 -11.30
N VAL A 23 -9.79 14.41 -10.48
CA VAL A 23 -8.58 14.13 -9.71
C VAL A 23 -8.05 12.80 -10.19
N GLU A 24 -6.84 12.82 -10.74
CA GLU A 24 -6.16 11.61 -11.19
C GLU A 24 -5.38 11.00 -10.03
N PHE A 25 -5.51 9.69 -9.87
CA PHE A 25 -4.77 8.93 -8.86
C PHE A 25 -3.73 8.08 -9.55
N GLY A 26 -2.46 8.47 -9.41
CA GLY A 26 -1.32 7.72 -9.89
C GLY A 26 -0.86 6.63 -8.93
N LEU A 27 0.21 5.92 -9.31
CA LEU A 27 0.94 5.05 -8.40
C LEU A 27 1.62 5.89 -7.32
N PRO A 28 1.74 5.38 -6.08
CA PRO A 28 2.40 6.10 -5.00
C PRO A 28 3.91 6.20 -5.22
N ASP A 29 4.46 7.39 -4.95
CA ASP A 29 5.89 7.65 -4.91
C ASP A 29 6.57 6.91 -3.76
N LEU A 30 7.91 6.87 -3.77
CA LEU A 30 8.68 6.17 -2.74
C LEU A 30 8.29 6.61 -1.32
N GLU A 31 8.19 7.92 -1.09
CA GLU A 31 7.80 8.47 0.20
C GLU A 31 6.37 8.06 0.59
N SER A 32 5.43 8.14 -0.35
CA SER A 32 4.05 7.70 -0.15
C SER A 32 3.98 6.21 0.18
N ARG A 33 4.76 5.36 -0.49
CA ARG A 33 4.85 3.92 -0.17
C ARG A 33 5.38 3.70 1.24
N THR A 34 6.44 4.42 1.64
CA THR A 34 6.97 4.37 3.01
C THR A 34 5.91 4.78 4.04
N GLN A 35 5.10 5.81 3.75
CA GLN A 35 4.01 6.22 4.63
C GLN A 35 2.90 5.15 4.71
N ILE A 36 2.52 4.53 3.59
CA ILE A 36 1.53 3.45 3.57
C ILE A 36 2.00 2.26 4.41
N PHE A 37 3.28 1.87 4.31
CA PHE A 37 3.88 0.86 5.19
C PHE A 37 3.73 1.26 6.66
N LYS A 38 4.13 2.48 7.04
CA LYS A 38 4.01 2.98 8.43
C LYS A 38 2.57 2.98 8.96
N ILE A 39 1.59 3.30 8.12
CA ILE A 39 0.17 3.31 8.52
C ILE A 39 -0.31 1.88 8.83
N HIS A 40 -0.01 0.92 7.96
CA HIS A 40 -0.43 -0.47 8.14
C HIS A 40 0.33 -1.18 9.27
N THR A 41 1.58 -0.82 9.50
CA THR A 41 2.40 -1.42 10.56
C THR A 41 2.08 -0.84 11.94
N ARG A 42 1.45 0.34 12.03
CA ARG A 42 0.98 0.93 13.30
C ARG A 42 0.01 0.03 14.08
N THR A 43 -0.78 -0.78 13.37
CA THR A 43 -1.71 -1.74 13.98
C THR A 43 -1.09 -3.10 14.28
N MET A 44 0.16 -3.33 13.84
CA MET A 44 0.88 -4.59 14.00
C MET A 44 1.91 -4.47 15.12
N ASN A 45 2.23 -5.58 15.78
CA ASN A 45 3.34 -5.60 16.72
C ASN A 45 4.64 -5.85 15.96
N CYS A 46 5.24 -4.78 15.47
CA CYS A 46 6.49 -4.81 14.71
C CYS A 46 7.70 -4.45 15.60
N GLU A 47 8.88 -4.90 15.19
CA GLU A 47 10.13 -4.43 15.75
C GLU A 47 10.31 -2.92 15.53
N ARG A 48 10.99 -2.23 16.47
CA ARG A 48 11.09 -0.76 16.46
C ARG A 48 11.96 -0.22 15.32
N ASP A 49 12.92 -1.00 14.86
CA ASP A 49 13.97 -0.54 13.94
C ASP A 49 13.82 -1.13 12.53
N ILE A 50 12.58 -1.35 12.06
CA ILE A 50 12.34 -1.83 10.69
C ILE A 50 12.58 -0.71 9.68
N PRO A 51 13.47 -0.90 8.69
CA PRO A 51 13.75 0.10 7.66
C PRO A 51 12.64 0.13 6.58
N PHE A 52 11.51 0.80 6.86
CA PHE A 52 10.39 0.91 5.91
C PHE A 52 10.74 1.59 4.57
N GLU A 53 11.78 2.44 4.55
CA GLU A 53 12.27 3.03 3.31
C GLU A 53 12.90 1.97 2.40
N LEU A 54 13.65 1.02 2.97
CA LEU A 54 14.24 -0.08 2.24
C LEU A 54 13.15 -1.00 1.66
N LEU A 55 12.14 -1.34 2.46
CA LEU A 55 10.99 -2.12 1.99
C LEU A 55 10.24 -1.41 0.84
N ALA A 56 10.06 -0.08 0.93
CA ALA A 56 9.42 0.70 -0.12
C ALA A 56 10.24 0.78 -1.43
N ARG A 57 11.57 0.64 -1.35
CA ARG A 57 12.45 0.53 -2.53
C ARG A 57 12.37 -0.85 -3.18
N LEU A 58 12.21 -1.91 -2.38
CA LEU A 58 12.05 -3.29 -2.87
C LEU A 58 10.70 -3.53 -3.55
N CYS A 59 9.70 -2.69 -3.30
CA CYS A 59 8.39 -2.73 -3.96
C CYS A 59 8.20 -1.57 -4.97
N PRO A 60 8.84 -1.61 -6.16
CA PRO A 60 8.62 -0.61 -7.20
C PRO A 60 7.19 -0.71 -7.77
N ASN A 61 6.63 0.41 -8.21
CA ASN A 61 5.33 0.51 -8.92
C ASN A 61 4.15 -0.20 -8.21
N SER A 62 4.24 -0.36 -6.89
CA SER A 62 3.24 -1.08 -6.11
C SER A 62 2.09 -0.15 -5.71
N THR A 63 0.86 -0.63 -5.89
CA THR A 63 -0.33 0.07 -5.39
C THR A 63 -0.42 -0.06 -3.88
N GLY A 64 -1.17 0.85 -3.23
CA GLY A 64 -1.40 0.77 -1.78
C GLY A 64 -2.04 -0.54 -1.33
N SER A 65 -2.82 -1.20 -2.20
CA SER A 65 -3.39 -2.53 -1.92
C SER A 65 -2.32 -3.61 -1.85
N ILE A 66 -1.30 -3.59 -2.73
CA ILE A 66 -0.20 -4.56 -2.71
C ILE A 66 0.60 -4.39 -1.42
N ILE A 67 0.93 -3.15 -1.03
CA ILE A 67 1.65 -2.85 0.21
C ILE A 67 0.89 -3.37 1.43
N ARG A 68 -0.43 -3.21 1.47
CA ARG A 68 -1.27 -3.79 2.53
C ARG A 68 -1.20 -5.32 2.56
N SER A 69 -1.21 -5.97 1.40
CA SER A 69 -1.07 -7.43 1.31
C SER A 69 0.28 -7.89 1.83
N VAL A 70 1.37 -7.21 1.47
CA VAL A 70 2.72 -7.49 2.00
C VAL A 70 2.74 -7.44 3.54
N CYS A 71 2.15 -6.39 4.13
CA CYS A 71 2.05 -6.30 5.59
C CYS A 71 1.24 -7.47 6.20
N THR A 72 0.19 -7.91 5.52
CA THR A 72 -0.65 -9.02 5.98
C THR A 72 0.10 -10.35 5.93
N GLU A 73 0.82 -10.61 4.83
CA GLU A 73 1.66 -11.80 4.64
C GLU A 73 2.83 -11.84 5.63
N ALA A 74 3.50 -10.71 5.87
CA ALA A 74 4.54 -10.62 6.90
C ALA A 74 4.00 -11.02 8.30
N GLY A 75 2.78 -10.60 8.61
CA GLY A 75 2.06 -11.06 9.80
C GLY A 75 1.84 -12.58 9.81
N MET A 76 1.43 -13.15 8.67
CA MET A 76 1.24 -14.60 8.55
C MET A 76 2.54 -15.40 8.68
N PHE A 77 3.66 -14.91 8.14
CA PHE A 77 4.97 -15.53 8.33
C PHE A 77 5.37 -15.58 9.80
N SER A 78 5.15 -14.49 10.55
CA SER A 78 5.42 -14.47 11.99
C SER A 78 4.60 -15.51 12.77
N ILE A 79 3.33 -15.70 12.38
CA ILE A 79 2.42 -16.70 12.99
C ILE A 79 2.89 -18.11 12.67
N ARG A 80 3.24 -18.39 11.40
CA ARG A 80 3.76 -19.70 10.96
C ARG A 80 5.07 -20.06 11.65
N ALA A 81 5.95 -19.08 11.85
CA ALA A 81 7.20 -19.23 12.59
C ALA A 81 7.03 -19.39 14.11
N ARG A 82 5.78 -19.41 14.62
CA ARG A 82 5.42 -19.44 16.05
C ARG A 82 6.02 -18.28 16.86
N ARG A 83 6.45 -17.19 16.21
CA ARG A 83 6.92 -15.97 16.85
C ARG A 83 5.69 -15.15 17.27
N LYS A 84 5.07 -15.54 18.38
CA LYS A 84 3.75 -15.03 18.81
C LYS A 84 3.67 -13.53 19.13
N ARG A 85 4.76 -12.77 19.03
CA ARG A 85 4.77 -11.39 19.56
C ARG A 85 5.36 -10.34 18.65
N VAL A 86 6.29 -10.61 17.74
CA VAL A 86 6.94 -9.50 17.00
C VAL A 86 7.16 -9.91 15.55
N VAL A 87 6.72 -9.06 14.62
CA VAL A 87 7.06 -9.15 13.20
C VAL A 87 8.43 -8.51 12.98
N THR A 88 9.33 -9.25 12.36
CA THR A 88 10.72 -8.85 12.12
C THR A 88 10.92 -8.37 10.69
N GLU A 89 12.02 -7.67 10.41
CA GLU A 89 12.37 -7.26 9.04
C GLU A 89 12.40 -8.44 8.07
N LYS A 90 12.91 -9.60 8.53
CA LYS A 90 12.96 -10.81 7.71
C LYS A 90 11.58 -11.27 7.24
N ASP A 91 10.56 -11.14 8.09
CA ASP A 91 9.20 -11.56 7.74
C ASP A 91 8.60 -10.63 6.65
N PHE A 92 9.01 -9.37 6.61
CA PHE A 92 8.66 -8.45 5.51
C PHE A 92 9.43 -8.78 4.23
N LEU A 93 10.71 -9.12 4.33
CA LEU A 93 11.51 -9.54 3.17
C LEU A 93 10.99 -10.84 2.55
N ASP A 94 10.54 -11.79 3.37
CA ASP A 94 9.93 -13.04 2.90
C ASP A 94 8.53 -12.82 2.26
N ALA A 95 7.90 -11.66 2.52
CA ALA A 95 6.57 -11.30 2.03
C ALA A 95 6.56 -10.41 0.77
N ILE A 96 7.72 -9.83 0.40
CA ILE A 96 7.90 -9.01 -0.81
C ILE A 96 8.29 -9.92 -1.98
#